data_AF-A0A7K3GPR4-F1
#
_entry.id   AF-A0A7K3GPR4-F1
#
_cell.length_a   1.000
_cell.length_b   1.000
_cell.length_c   1.000
_cell.angle_alpha   90.00
_cell.angle_beta   90.00
_cell.angle_gamma   90.00
#
_symmetry.space_group_name_H-M   'P 1'
#
loop_
_entity.id
_entity.type
_entity.pdbx_description
1 polymer ?
#
loop_
_entity_poly.entity_id
_entity_poly.type
_entity_poly.pdbx_seq_one_letter_code
_entity_poly.pdbx_strand_id
1 'polypeptide(L)'
;MRPLLLLAPLALLVAGCGVAEPSEERATDEAREVARTVGERLYGQRPRTADEAGREAAGMEGVEVMRVDGTSSQDGDGLELVVRTSGTAFNSTFDIEEVTVRRCFAVRVAPWSEWREKPRDVDCPDSLPLVFGPPPEPPRLPERELRAKLPRVPEGGRADEAEVRRVIAALDMDPEIRSEVKAEDGRVGVLLLVPGDGFGPQDCLLARVGPGEREVWVPPRIQRMRGEAGCTVSNALHPAPPPH
;
A
#
# COMPACT_ATOMS: atom_id res chain seq x y z
N MET A 1 56.30 -60.45 35.38
CA MET A 1 55.31 -60.39 36.49
C MET A 1 54.63 -59.02 36.42
N ARG A 2 53.32 -58.99 36.15
CA ARG A 2 52.49 -57.78 36.32
C ARG A 2 52.35 -57.48 37.82
N PRO A 3 52.19 -56.20 38.21
CA PRO A 3 50.84 -55.72 38.53
C PRO A 3 50.54 -54.31 37.98
N LEU A 4 49.36 -54.11 37.36
CA LEU A 4 48.18 -53.36 37.87
C LEU A 4 48.32 -51.82 37.85
N LEU A 5 47.34 -50.99 37.48
CA LEU A 5 46.11 -51.00 36.67
C LEU A 5 45.61 -49.52 36.77
N LEU A 6 45.32 -48.88 35.63
CA LEU A 6 44.30 -47.83 35.38
C LEU A 6 44.25 -46.60 36.35
N LEU A 7 44.75 -45.41 36.03
CA LEU A 7 44.23 -44.37 35.11
C LEU A 7 42.70 -44.08 35.20
N ALA A 8 42.40 -42.84 35.62
CA ALA A 8 41.16 -42.04 35.51
C ALA A 8 40.03 -42.27 36.54
N PRO A 9 39.70 -41.22 37.32
CA PRO A 9 38.40 -40.58 37.12
C PRO A 9 38.54 -39.04 37.15
N LEU A 10 38.59 -38.41 35.97
CA LEU A 10 38.48 -36.95 35.89
C LEU A 10 37.90 -36.58 34.53
N ALA A 11 36.60 -36.82 34.37
CA ALA A 11 35.83 -36.29 33.27
C ALA A 11 34.38 -36.08 33.69
N LEU A 12 33.84 -34.95 33.23
CA LEU A 12 32.43 -34.53 33.25
C LEU A 12 31.97 -33.68 34.45
N LEU A 13 32.65 -32.54 34.64
CA LEU A 13 31.96 -31.27 34.88
C LEU A 13 31.97 -30.52 33.54
N VAL A 14 31.06 -30.88 32.63
CA VAL A 14 30.69 -29.98 31.53
C VAL A 14 29.83 -28.92 32.19
N ALA A 15 30.48 -27.83 32.59
CA ALA A 15 29.78 -26.59 32.89
C ALA A 15 28.95 -26.26 31.66
N GLY A 16 27.64 -26.45 31.78
CA GLY A 16 26.67 -25.90 30.85
C GLY A 16 26.72 -24.38 30.98
N CYS A 17 27.67 -23.74 30.30
CA CYS A 17 27.54 -22.35 29.90
C CYS A 17 26.46 -22.30 28.82
N GLY A 18 25.20 -22.48 29.22
CA GLY A 18 24.08 -21.99 28.45
C GLY A 18 24.22 -20.49 28.44
N VAL A 19 24.72 -19.95 27.32
CA VAL A 19 24.76 -18.51 27.08
C VAL A 19 23.31 -18.06 27.04
N ALA A 20 22.80 -17.58 28.17
CA ALA A 20 21.55 -16.84 28.19
C ALA A 20 21.77 -15.61 27.31
N GLU A 21 21.02 -15.49 26.22
CA GLU A 21 21.00 -14.25 25.44
C GLU A 21 20.71 -13.08 26.39
N PRO A 22 21.52 -12.01 26.37
CA PRO A 22 21.29 -10.85 27.21
C PRO A 22 19.90 -10.28 26.91
N SER A 23 19.19 -9.84 27.95
CA SER A 23 17.86 -9.24 27.84
C SER A 23 17.79 -8.09 26.83
N GLU A 24 18.86 -7.31 26.68
CA GLU A 24 18.96 -6.26 25.66
C GLU A 24 18.86 -6.79 24.21
N GLU A 25 19.41 -7.98 23.93
CA GLU A 25 19.33 -8.61 22.61
C GLU A 25 17.89 -9.05 22.33
N ARG A 26 17.25 -9.68 23.32
CA ARG A 26 15.82 -10.04 23.22
C ARG A 26 14.90 -8.83 23.04
N ALA A 27 15.15 -7.75 23.79
CA ALA A 27 14.41 -6.50 23.64
C ALA A 27 14.65 -5.88 22.26
N THR A 28 15.87 -6.03 21.70
CA THR A 28 16.20 -5.58 20.35
C THR A 28 15.48 -6.41 19.29
N ASP A 29 15.37 -7.73 19.49
CA ASP A 29 14.60 -8.60 18.61
C ASP A 29 13.10 -8.28 18.67
N GLU A 30 12.53 -8.02 19.85
CA GLU A 30 11.14 -7.54 19.93
C GLU A 30 10.95 -6.22 19.17
N ALA A 31 11.87 -5.25 19.33
CA ALA A 31 11.83 -4.00 18.57
C ALA A 31 11.90 -4.25 17.05
N ARG A 32 12.72 -5.22 16.62
CA ARG A 32 12.82 -5.60 15.20
C ARG A 32 11.54 -6.24 14.70
N GLU A 33 10.86 -7.04 15.52
CA GLU A 33 9.58 -7.66 15.17
C GLU A 33 8.48 -6.61 14.94
N VAL A 34 8.48 -5.53 15.71
CA VAL A 34 7.61 -4.36 15.44
C VAL A 34 7.96 -3.75 14.08
N ALA A 35 9.25 -3.53 13.78
CA ALA A 35 9.67 -3.02 12.48
C ALA A 35 9.34 -3.99 11.32
N ARG A 36 9.37 -5.31 11.55
CA ARG A 36 8.97 -6.33 10.58
C ARG A 36 7.48 -6.24 10.25
N THR A 37 6.66 -5.95 11.26
CA THR A 37 5.22 -5.70 11.09
C THR A 37 4.96 -4.47 10.22
N VAL A 38 5.81 -3.44 10.30
CA VAL A 38 5.76 -2.30 9.36
C VAL A 38 5.98 -2.79 7.92
N GLY A 39 7.02 -3.60 7.69
CA GLY A 39 7.28 -4.19 6.37
C GLY A 39 6.10 -5.01 5.83
N GLU A 40 5.50 -5.86 6.67
CA GLU A 40 4.29 -6.63 6.31
C GLU A 40 3.11 -5.71 5.93
N ARG A 41 2.85 -4.67 6.74
CA ARG A 41 1.78 -3.69 6.47
C ARG A 41 1.99 -3.00 5.13
N LEU A 42 3.19 -2.51 4.86
CA LEU A 42 3.52 -1.80 3.62
C LEU A 42 3.50 -2.73 2.41
N TYR A 43 3.93 -3.99 2.56
CA TYR A 43 3.78 -4.99 1.49
C TYR A 43 2.29 -5.22 1.16
N GLY A 44 1.43 -5.28 2.17
CA GLY A 44 -0.01 -5.47 2.00
C GLY A 44 -0.71 -4.27 1.35
N GLN A 45 -0.36 -3.05 1.74
CA GLN A 45 -0.98 -1.82 1.21
C GLN A 45 -0.39 -1.37 -0.13
N ARG A 46 0.86 -1.74 -0.43
CA ARG A 46 1.61 -1.34 -1.63
C ARG A 46 1.56 0.17 -1.90
N PRO A 47 1.98 1.01 -0.93
CA PRO A 47 2.07 2.45 -1.14
C PRO A 47 2.97 2.74 -2.34
N ARG A 48 2.62 3.75 -3.15
CA ARG A 48 3.38 4.14 -4.33
C ARG A 48 4.40 5.21 -4.03
N THR A 49 4.11 6.10 -3.09
CA THR A 49 4.94 7.27 -2.79
C THR A 49 5.59 7.18 -1.40
N ALA A 50 6.66 7.94 -1.21
CA ALA A 50 7.31 8.08 0.10
C ALA A 50 6.34 8.57 1.18
N ASP A 51 5.48 9.54 0.85
CA ASP A 51 4.49 10.10 1.78
C ASP A 51 3.41 9.08 2.15
N GLU A 52 2.93 8.27 1.20
CA GLU A 52 1.98 7.19 1.50
C GLU A 52 2.61 6.15 2.43
N ALA A 53 3.83 5.69 2.11
CA ALA A 53 4.52 4.69 2.93
C ALA A 53 4.82 5.22 4.33
N GLY A 54 5.33 6.45 4.42
CA GLY A 54 5.63 7.11 5.68
C GLY A 54 4.39 7.32 6.53
N ARG A 55 3.27 7.76 5.94
CA ARG A 55 1.99 7.94 6.63
C ARG A 55 1.43 6.61 7.16
N GLU A 56 1.43 5.57 6.34
CA GLU A 56 0.96 4.24 6.75
C GLU A 56 1.81 3.67 7.90
N ALA A 57 3.14 3.83 7.84
CA ALA A 57 4.04 3.40 8.90
C ALA A 57 3.88 4.22 10.18
N ALA A 58 3.80 5.56 10.08
CA ALA A 58 3.62 6.45 11.22
C ALA A 58 2.24 6.29 11.90
N GLY A 59 1.25 5.75 11.18
CA GLY A 59 -0.05 5.39 11.74
C GLY A 59 -0.03 4.14 12.62
N MET A 60 1.08 3.40 12.67
CA MET A 60 1.23 2.21 13.50
C MET A 60 1.66 2.57 14.93
N GLU A 61 1.03 1.92 15.90
CA GLU A 61 1.38 2.10 17.31
C GLU A 61 2.84 1.67 17.58
N GLY A 62 3.57 2.50 18.35
CA GLY A 62 4.96 2.20 18.72
C GLY A 62 6.00 2.40 17.62
N VAL A 63 5.62 2.99 16.48
CA VAL A 63 6.49 3.23 15.33
C VAL A 63 6.73 4.72 15.13
N GLU A 64 7.99 5.12 15.10
CA GLU A 64 8.41 6.48 14.72
C GLU A 64 9.17 6.42 13.40
N VAL A 65 8.66 7.06 12.35
CA VAL A 65 9.38 7.12 11.07
C VAL A 65 10.44 8.21 11.16
N MET A 66 11.71 7.83 11.08
CA MET A 66 12.85 8.74 11.24
C MET A 66 13.30 9.35 9.90
N ARG A 67 13.17 8.59 8.82
CA ARG A 67 13.57 8.99 7.46
C ARG A 67 12.84 8.13 6.43
N VAL A 68 12.53 8.72 5.27
CA VAL A 68 12.09 7.99 4.08
C VAL A 68 12.95 8.43 2.91
N ASP A 69 13.65 7.48 2.30
CA ASP A 69 14.48 7.68 1.11
C ASP A 69 13.81 7.03 -0.11
N GLY A 70 13.98 7.64 -1.29
CA GLY A 70 13.33 7.24 -2.54
C GLY A 70 12.07 8.05 -2.88
N THR A 71 11.68 8.05 -4.16
CA THR A 71 10.51 8.81 -4.64
C THR A 71 9.28 7.93 -4.85
N SER A 72 9.49 6.68 -5.27
CA SER A 72 8.45 5.76 -5.69
C SER A 72 8.81 4.33 -5.30
N SER A 73 7.83 3.55 -4.86
CA SER A 73 8.03 2.12 -4.61
C SER A 73 8.16 1.29 -5.87
N GLN A 74 7.99 1.87 -7.06
CA GLN A 74 8.09 1.18 -8.35
C GLN A 74 9.40 1.47 -9.10
N ASP A 75 10.19 2.45 -8.65
CA ASP A 75 11.37 2.94 -9.37
C ASP A 75 12.68 2.55 -8.68
N GLY A 76 13.72 2.28 -9.46
CA GLY A 76 15.09 2.16 -8.95
C GLY A 76 15.26 1.08 -7.88
N ASP A 77 15.56 1.46 -6.65
CA ASP A 77 15.72 0.58 -5.49
C ASP A 77 14.44 0.51 -4.61
N GLY A 78 13.35 1.18 -5.03
CA GLY A 78 12.12 1.36 -4.26
C GLY A 78 12.24 2.45 -3.20
N LEU A 79 11.47 2.29 -2.11
CA LEU A 79 11.53 3.16 -0.93
C LEU A 79 12.30 2.47 0.19
N GLU A 80 13.09 3.22 0.95
CA GLU A 80 13.70 2.76 2.20
C GLU A 80 13.24 3.65 3.36
N LEU A 81 12.55 3.05 4.32
CA LEU A 81 12.08 3.72 5.53
C LEU A 81 13.01 3.35 6.68
N VAL A 82 13.54 4.35 7.39
CA VAL A 82 14.17 4.13 8.69
C VAL A 82 13.12 4.36 9.75
N VAL A 83 12.76 3.31 10.49
CA VAL A 83 11.80 3.37 11.58
C VAL A 83 12.49 3.13 12.91
N ARG A 84 12.14 3.91 13.93
CA ARG A 84 12.53 3.70 15.32
C ARG A 84 11.38 3.01 16.04
N THR A 85 11.69 1.88 16.66
CA THR A 85 10.74 1.07 17.41
C THR A 85 11.30 0.78 18.79
N SER A 86 10.42 0.40 19.72
CA SER A 86 10.79 -0.02 21.07
C SER A 86 10.52 -1.51 21.25
N GLY A 87 11.30 -2.15 22.10
CA GLY A 87 11.07 -3.52 22.54
C GLY A 87 11.50 -3.69 23.98
N THR A 88 10.98 -4.71 24.62
CA THR A 88 11.04 -4.98 26.05
C THR A 88 11.47 -6.42 26.31
N ALA A 89 12.28 -6.66 27.32
CA ALA A 89 12.57 -8.01 27.75
C ALA A 89 12.90 -8.05 29.24
N PHE A 90 12.61 -9.18 29.86
CA PHE A 90 12.91 -9.37 31.28
C PHE A 90 14.28 -10.01 31.48
N ASN A 91 15.01 -9.51 32.48
CA ASN A 91 16.18 -10.19 33.02
C ASN A 91 15.75 -11.50 33.70
N SER A 92 16.30 -12.63 33.26
CA SER A 92 15.97 -13.95 33.82
C SER A 92 16.85 -14.34 35.02
N THR A 93 17.62 -13.41 35.57
CA THR A 93 18.68 -13.72 36.55
C THR A 93 18.47 -12.88 37.81
N PHE A 94 17.76 -13.50 38.77
CA PHE A 94 17.53 -13.08 40.17
C PHE A 94 16.63 -11.87 40.44
N ASP A 95 16.48 -10.92 39.50
CA ASP A 95 15.49 -9.83 39.58
C ASP A 95 14.79 -9.66 38.23
N ILE A 96 13.44 -9.66 38.22
CA ILE A 96 12.62 -9.44 37.02
C ILE A 96 12.61 -7.94 36.74
N GLU A 97 13.73 -7.42 36.26
CA GLU A 97 13.83 -6.07 35.73
C GLU A 97 13.46 -6.09 34.25
N GLU A 98 12.52 -5.21 33.87
CA GLU A 98 12.15 -4.99 32.48
C GLU A 98 13.15 -4.03 31.83
N VAL A 99 13.81 -4.51 30.78
CA VAL A 99 14.73 -3.74 29.95
C VAL A 99 13.98 -3.28 28.72
N THR A 100 13.83 -1.97 28.54
CA THR A 100 13.30 -1.37 27.31
C THR A 100 14.44 -0.84 26.45
N VAL A 101 14.48 -1.24 25.19
CA VAL A 101 15.42 -0.67 24.20
C VAL A 101 14.66 0.10 23.12
N ARG A 102 15.32 1.10 22.55
CA ARG A 102 14.88 1.79 21.34
C ARG A 102 15.95 1.65 20.28
N ARG A 103 15.56 1.18 19.09
CA ARG A 103 16.48 0.87 17.98
C ARG A 103 15.85 1.28 16.67
N CYS A 104 16.70 1.53 15.67
CA CYS A 104 16.27 1.88 14.33
C CYS A 104 16.53 0.76 13.35
N PHE A 105 15.58 0.58 12.44
CA PHE A 105 15.60 -0.46 11.44
C PHE A 105 15.26 0.12 10.06
N ALA A 106 15.97 -0.34 9.04
CA ALA A 106 15.64 -0.05 7.65
C ALA A 106 14.64 -1.09 7.14
N VAL A 107 13.50 -0.59 6.65
CA VAL A 107 12.42 -1.35 6.01
C VAL A 107 12.34 -0.94 4.55
N ARG A 108 12.45 -1.91 3.64
CA ARG A 108 12.39 -1.65 2.19
C ARG A 108 10.99 -1.90 1.65
N VAL A 109 10.55 -1.05 0.74
CA VAL A 109 9.30 -1.19 -0.01
C VAL A 109 9.60 -1.07 -1.50
N ALA A 110 9.68 -2.22 -2.16
CA ALA A 110 9.89 -2.32 -3.59
C ALA A 110 9.00 -3.44 -4.16
N PRO A 111 8.82 -3.53 -5.49
CA PRO A 111 7.98 -4.55 -6.11
C PRO A 111 8.54 -5.98 -5.92
N TRP A 112 9.84 -6.09 -5.67
CA TRP A 112 10.56 -7.33 -5.38
C TRP A 112 10.82 -7.55 -3.88
N SER A 113 10.34 -6.66 -3.00
CA SER A 113 10.42 -6.90 -1.55
C SER A 113 9.60 -8.14 -1.17
N GLU A 114 10.11 -8.92 -0.22
CA GLU A 114 9.45 -10.14 0.22
C GLU A 114 8.54 -9.88 1.43
N TRP A 115 7.44 -10.62 1.51
CA TRP A 115 6.66 -10.67 2.75
C TRP A 115 7.54 -11.21 3.88
N ARG A 116 7.58 -10.52 5.03
CA ARG A 116 8.45 -10.84 6.19
C ARG A 116 9.94 -10.69 5.93
N GLU A 117 10.34 -9.88 4.95
CA GLU A 117 11.73 -9.48 4.82
C GLU A 117 12.25 -8.92 6.17
N LYS A 118 13.39 -9.44 6.64
CA LYS A 118 13.95 -9.08 7.94
C LYS A 118 14.48 -7.63 7.88
N PRO A 119 13.98 -6.71 8.71
CA PRO A 119 14.51 -5.34 8.75
C PRO A 119 15.99 -5.32 9.15
N ARG A 120 16.77 -4.48 8.48
CA ARG A 120 18.21 -4.32 8.76
C ARG A 120 18.43 -3.35 9.91
N ASP A 121 19.36 -3.64 10.81
CA ASP A 121 19.79 -2.67 11.82
C ASP A 121 20.46 -1.48 11.17
N VAL A 122 20.11 -0.29 11.63
CA VAL A 122 20.75 0.97 11.22
C VAL A 122 20.87 1.90 12.41
N ASP A 123 21.84 2.80 12.35
CA ASP A 123 21.93 3.87 13.33
C ASP A 123 20.70 4.78 13.26
N CYS A 124 20.21 5.18 14.43
CA CYS A 124 19.10 6.12 14.50
C CYS A 124 19.55 7.50 14.03
N PRO A 125 18.88 8.10 13.03
CA PRO A 125 19.13 9.49 12.69
C PRO A 125 18.92 10.41 13.89
N ASP A 126 19.74 11.45 14.04
CA ASP A 126 19.62 12.45 15.10
C ASP A 126 18.42 13.39 14.93
N SER A 127 17.68 13.28 13.81
CA SER A 127 16.50 14.07 13.53
C SER A 127 15.30 13.67 14.40
N LEU A 128 14.34 14.58 14.53
CA LEU A 128 13.02 14.24 15.08
C LEU A 128 12.28 13.27 14.13
N PRO A 129 11.36 12.45 14.66
CA PRO A 129 10.45 11.68 13.81
C PRO A 129 9.71 12.57 12.82
N LEU A 130 9.54 12.07 11.61
CA LEU A 130 8.74 12.69 10.57
C LEU A 130 7.26 12.67 10.96
N VAL A 131 6.56 13.75 10.64
CA VAL A 131 5.12 13.89 10.86
C VAL A 131 4.43 13.97 9.51
N PHE A 132 3.45 13.11 9.28
CA PHE A 132 2.70 13.05 8.04
C PHE A 132 1.31 13.66 8.26
N GLY A 133 0.90 14.56 7.37
CA GLY A 133 -0.47 15.05 7.33
C GLY A 133 -1.46 13.94 6.95
N PRO A 134 -2.78 14.21 7.04
CA PRO A 134 -3.79 13.27 6.55
C PRO A 134 -3.58 12.94 5.06
N PRO A 135 -4.09 11.81 4.56
CA PRO A 135 -4.07 11.52 3.13
C PRO A 135 -4.73 12.65 2.34
N PRO A 136 -4.21 12.99 1.15
CA PRO A 136 -4.90 13.94 0.27
C PRO A 136 -6.30 13.42 -0.05
N GLU A 137 -7.28 14.33 -0.14
CA GLU A 137 -8.62 13.95 -0.62
C GLU A 137 -8.51 13.48 -2.07
N PRO A 138 -9.15 12.35 -2.44
CA PRO A 138 -9.13 11.88 -3.82
C PRO A 138 -9.81 12.89 -4.75
N PRO A 139 -9.34 13.02 -6.01
CA PRO A 139 -9.98 13.86 -7.01
C PRO A 139 -11.46 13.54 -7.18
N ARG A 140 -12.30 14.58 -7.26
CA ARG A 140 -13.74 14.40 -7.45
C ARG A 140 -14.07 14.23 -8.92
N LEU A 141 -14.81 13.18 -9.25
CA LEU A 141 -15.29 12.95 -10.61
C LEU A 141 -16.40 13.95 -10.99
N PRO A 142 -16.35 14.57 -12.19
CA PRO A 142 -17.24 15.68 -12.57
C PRO A 142 -18.60 15.19 -13.10
N GLU A 143 -19.40 14.48 -12.28
CA GLU A 143 -20.66 13.88 -12.72
C GLU A 143 -21.66 14.89 -13.28
N ARG A 144 -21.88 16.00 -12.56
CA ARG A 144 -22.90 17.00 -12.93
C ARG A 144 -22.51 17.73 -14.20
N GLU A 145 -21.25 18.13 -14.30
CA GLU A 145 -20.68 18.83 -15.44
C GLU A 145 -20.69 17.94 -16.68
N LEU A 146 -20.28 16.67 -16.54
CA LEU A 146 -20.32 15.69 -17.62
C LEU A 146 -21.76 15.51 -18.12
N ARG A 147 -22.71 15.25 -17.22
CA ARG A 147 -24.14 15.08 -17.58
C ARG A 147 -24.72 16.32 -18.27
N ALA A 148 -24.31 17.51 -17.87
CA ALA A 148 -24.76 18.76 -18.48
C ALA A 148 -24.21 18.93 -19.90
N LYS A 149 -22.90 18.71 -20.09
CA LYS A 149 -22.18 19.02 -21.34
C LYS A 149 -22.24 17.93 -22.41
N LEU A 150 -22.55 16.67 -22.07
CA LEU A 150 -22.63 15.60 -23.06
C LEU A 150 -23.67 15.91 -24.15
N PRO A 151 -23.34 15.67 -25.44
CA PRO A 151 -24.23 16.00 -26.55
C PRO A 151 -25.52 15.18 -26.50
N ARG A 152 -26.59 15.76 -27.04
CA ARG A 152 -27.87 15.06 -27.24
C ARG A 152 -27.92 14.56 -28.67
N VAL A 153 -28.25 13.29 -28.85
CA VAL A 153 -28.39 12.68 -30.18
C VAL A 153 -29.88 12.38 -30.39
N PRO A 154 -30.52 12.96 -31.43
CA PRO A 154 -31.90 12.64 -31.77
C PRO A 154 -32.10 11.15 -32.07
N GLU A 155 -33.34 10.68 -31.94
CA GLU A 155 -33.73 9.34 -32.41
C GLU A 155 -33.36 9.18 -33.90
N GLY A 156 -32.75 8.05 -34.25
CA GLY A 156 -32.25 7.78 -35.61
C GLY A 156 -30.90 8.43 -35.97
N GLY A 157 -30.32 9.23 -35.08
CA GLY A 157 -28.98 9.81 -35.24
C GLY A 157 -27.84 8.84 -34.95
N ARG A 158 -26.62 9.37 -34.85
CA ARG A 158 -25.43 8.68 -34.36
C ARG A 158 -24.62 9.63 -33.48
N ALA A 159 -24.06 9.12 -32.40
CA ALA A 159 -23.18 9.91 -31.54
C ALA A 159 -21.82 10.18 -32.24
N ASP A 160 -21.30 11.40 -32.11
CA ASP A 160 -19.98 11.78 -32.61
C ASP A 160 -18.92 11.60 -31.51
N GLU A 161 -18.00 10.65 -31.71
CA GLU A 161 -16.87 10.40 -30.79
C GLU A 161 -15.97 11.64 -30.63
N ALA A 162 -15.74 12.38 -31.72
CA ALA A 162 -14.87 13.54 -31.70
C ALA A 162 -15.51 14.69 -30.90
N GLU A 163 -16.83 14.86 -30.99
CA GLU A 163 -17.57 15.80 -30.16
C GLU A 163 -17.50 15.42 -28.69
N VAL A 164 -17.73 14.15 -28.35
CA VAL A 164 -17.61 13.68 -26.97
C VAL A 164 -16.19 13.91 -26.44
N ARG A 165 -15.14 13.57 -27.20
CA ARG A 165 -13.75 13.83 -26.80
C ARG A 165 -13.47 15.31 -26.56
N ARG A 166 -14.01 16.21 -27.40
CA ARG A 166 -13.90 17.67 -27.18
C ARG A 166 -14.58 18.10 -25.88
N VAL A 167 -15.75 17.54 -25.56
CA VAL A 167 -16.43 17.80 -24.28
C VAL A 167 -15.59 17.35 -23.10
N ILE A 168 -15.04 16.13 -23.15
CA ILE A 168 -14.18 15.60 -22.08
C ILE A 168 -12.92 16.46 -21.91
N ALA A 169 -12.25 16.84 -22.99
CA ALA A 169 -11.07 17.71 -22.94
C ALA A 169 -11.36 19.13 -22.43
N ALA A 170 -12.62 19.58 -22.49
CA ALA A 170 -13.07 20.86 -21.96
C ALA A 170 -13.65 20.77 -20.52
N LEU A 171 -13.56 19.59 -19.90
CA LEU A 171 -13.75 19.46 -18.46
C LEU A 171 -12.42 19.81 -17.78
N ASP A 172 -12.48 20.72 -16.81
CA ASP A 172 -11.35 21.05 -15.94
C ASP A 172 -11.17 19.91 -14.93
N MET A 173 -10.55 18.82 -15.39
CA MET A 173 -10.34 17.60 -14.61
C MET A 173 -8.96 17.61 -13.97
N ASP A 174 -8.88 17.05 -12.77
CA ASP A 174 -7.61 16.74 -12.13
C ASP A 174 -6.74 15.85 -13.05
N PRO A 175 -5.43 16.11 -13.19
CA PRO A 175 -4.54 15.33 -14.05
C PRO A 175 -4.44 13.84 -13.70
N GLU A 176 -4.82 13.44 -12.48
CA GLU A 176 -4.86 12.03 -12.09
C GLU A 176 -6.07 11.28 -12.67
N ILE A 177 -7.12 12.00 -13.08
CA ILE A 177 -8.31 11.39 -13.69
C ILE A 177 -7.97 10.93 -15.10
N ARG A 178 -8.01 9.62 -15.32
CA ARG A 178 -7.85 9.01 -16.64
C ARG A 178 -9.19 8.98 -17.36
N SER A 179 -9.19 9.34 -18.64
CA SER A 179 -10.37 9.28 -19.50
C SER A 179 -10.18 8.31 -20.66
N GLU A 180 -11.20 7.50 -20.93
CA GLU A 180 -11.29 6.69 -22.14
C GLU A 180 -12.61 6.97 -22.86
N VAL A 181 -12.56 7.00 -24.20
CA VAL A 181 -13.74 7.23 -25.06
C VAL A 181 -13.70 6.25 -26.22
N LYS A 182 -14.80 5.53 -26.42
CA LYS A 182 -14.94 4.52 -27.49
C LYS A 182 -16.32 4.62 -28.14
N ALA A 183 -16.36 4.70 -29.47
CA ALA A 183 -17.59 4.53 -30.24
C ALA A 183 -17.85 3.08 -30.63
N GLU A 184 -19.13 2.68 -30.60
CA GLU A 184 -19.60 1.37 -31.05
C GLU A 184 -21.09 1.45 -31.41
N ASP A 185 -21.49 0.89 -32.56
CA ASP A 185 -22.88 0.82 -33.02
C ASP A 185 -23.67 2.16 -32.97
N GLY A 186 -23.02 3.27 -33.33
CA GLY A 186 -23.62 4.60 -33.31
C GLY A 186 -23.80 5.21 -31.92
N ARG A 187 -23.24 4.55 -30.89
CA ARG A 187 -23.17 5.02 -29.50
C ARG A 187 -21.71 5.36 -29.15
N VAL A 188 -21.51 6.17 -28.12
CA VAL A 188 -20.20 6.50 -27.57
C VAL A 188 -20.24 6.23 -26.07
N GLY A 189 -19.32 5.38 -25.60
CA GLY A 189 -19.05 5.14 -24.19
C GLY A 189 -17.90 6.00 -23.69
N VAL A 190 -18.00 6.44 -22.45
CA VAL A 190 -16.99 7.22 -21.74
C VAL A 190 -16.71 6.55 -20.40
N LEU A 191 -15.43 6.48 -20.03
CA LEU A 191 -14.95 6.16 -18.69
C LEU A 191 -14.13 7.34 -18.19
N LEU A 192 -14.44 7.85 -17.00
CA LEU A 192 -13.53 8.65 -16.18
C LEU A 192 -13.14 7.80 -14.95
N LEU A 193 -11.84 7.69 -14.67
CA LEU A 193 -11.29 6.80 -13.65
C LEU A 193 -10.24 7.54 -12.82
N VAL A 194 -10.42 7.54 -11.50
CA VAL A 194 -9.34 7.82 -10.55
C VAL A 194 -8.64 6.49 -10.25
N PRO A 195 -7.36 6.33 -10.60
CA PRO A 195 -6.63 5.09 -10.32
C PRO A 195 -6.62 4.78 -8.82
N GLY A 196 -7.16 3.62 -8.43
CA GLY A 196 -7.14 3.18 -7.03
C GLY A 196 -5.79 2.62 -6.57
N ASP A 197 -5.75 2.26 -5.28
CA ASP A 197 -4.67 1.52 -4.60
C ASP A 197 -4.49 0.09 -5.12
N GLY A 198 -5.46 -0.43 -5.87
CA GLY A 198 -5.46 -1.76 -6.45
C GLY A 198 -6.05 -2.86 -5.56
N PHE A 199 -6.62 -2.50 -4.40
CA PHE A 199 -7.29 -3.40 -3.45
C PHE A 199 -8.73 -2.97 -3.17
N GLY A 200 -9.00 -1.67 -3.11
CA GLY A 200 -10.32 -1.10 -2.89
C GLY A 200 -11.17 -0.97 -4.15
N PRO A 201 -12.44 -0.55 -4.00
CA PRO A 201 -13.26 -0.13 -5.12
C PRO A 201 -12.64 1.10 -5.77
N GLN A 202 -12.48 1.06 -7.09
CA GLN A 202 -11.99 2.18 -7.88
C GLN A 202 -13.04 3.30 -7.93
N ASP A 203 -12.62 4.57 -7.96
CA ASP A 203 -13.55 5.66 -8.21
C ASP A 203 -13.68 5.87 -9.72
N CYS A 204 -14.87 5.63 -10.26
CA CYS A 204 -15.10 5.71 -11.69
C CYS A 204 -16.51 6.17 -12.03
N LEU A 205 -16.60 6.90 -13.14
CA LEU A 205 -17.83 7.45 -13.68
C LEU A 205 -17.95 6.98 -15.13
N LEU A 206 -19.09 6.40 -15.46
CA LEU A 206 -19.40 5.97 -16.81
C LEU A 206 -20.40 6.92 -17.44
N ALA A 207 -20.30 7.08 -18.76
CA ALA A 207 -21.36 7.71 -19.53
C ALA A 207 -21.56 7.01 -20.87
N ARG A 208 -22.80 7.07 -21.35
CA ARG A 208 -23.19 6.59 -22.67
C ARG A 208 -23.99 7.67 -23.38
N VAL A 209 -23.61 7.93 -24.62
CA VAL A 209 -24.34 8.81 -25.55
C VAL A 209 -24.77 7.99 -26.75
N GLY A 210 -26.05 8.04 -27.08
CA GLY A 210 -26.63 7.31 -28.20
C GLY A 210 -27.94 7.93 -28.66
N PRO A 211 -28.55 7.41 -29.74
CA PRO A 211 -29.81 7.94 -30.27
C PRO A 211 -30.92 7.89 -29.20
N GLY A 212 -31.45 9.05 -28.83
CA GLY A 212 -32.46 9.18 -27.77
C GLY A 212 -31.94 8.96 -26.35
N GLU A 213 -30.63 8.75 -26.18
CA GLU A 213 -30.04 8.27 -24.93
C GLU A 213 -28.85 9.12 -24.50
N ARG A 214 -28.84 9.52 -23.22
CA ARG A 214 -27.72 10.17 -22.58
C ARG A 214 -27.71 9.84 -21.09
N GLU A 215 -26.83 8.93 -20.71
CA GLU A 215 -26.74 8.41 -19.35
C GLU A 215 -25.37 8.69 -18.76
N VAL A 216 -25.34 9.00 -17.47
CA VAL A 216 -24.13 9.14 -16.66
C VAL A 216 -24.40 8.46 -15.33
N TRP A 217 -23.52 7.57 -14.89
CA TRP A 217 -23.70 6.82 -13.65
C TRP A 217 -22.38 6.33 -13.05
N VAL A 218 -22.42 6.11 -11.74
CA VAL A 218 -21.35 5.43 -11.00
C VAL A 218 -21.75 3.97 -10.83
N PRO A 219 -20.92 2.99 -11.25
CA PRO A 219 -21.23 1.58 -11.02
C PRO A 219 -21.37 1.24 -9.53
N PRO A 220 -22.18 0.23 -9.17
CA PRO A 220 -22.26 -0.29 -7.80
C PRO A 220 -20.87 -0.64 -7.25
N ARG A 221 -20.67 -0.43 -5.94
CA ARG A 221 -19.37 -0.62 -5.27
C ARG A 221 -18.71 -1.97 -5.61
N ILE A 222 -19.48 -3.05 -5.63
CA ILE A 222 -18.94 -4.39 -5.91
C ILE A 222 -18.36 -4.50 -7.32
N GLN A 223 -18.98 -3.87 -8.32
CA GLN A 223 -18.49 -3.87 -9.70
C GLN A 223 -17.27 -2.96 -9.90
N ARG A 224 -16.98 -2.07 -8.95
CA ARG A 224 -15.82 -1.18 -8.99
C ARG A 224 -14.56 -1.81 -8.38
N MET A 225 -14.68 -2.99 -7.78
CA MET A 225 -13.52 -3.73 -7.29
C MET A 225 -12.57 -4.07 -8.44
N ARG A 226 -11.28 -4.17 -8.14
CA ARG A 226 -10.29 -4.55 -9.15
C ARG A 226 -10.58 -5.96 -9.68
N GLY A 227 -10.51 -6.12 -11.00
CA GLY A 227 -10.81 -7.38 -11.68
C GLY A 227 -12.27 -7.51 -12.12
N GLU A 228 -13.15 -6.67 -11.60
CA GLU A 228 -14.54 -6.59 -12.03
C GLU A 228 -14.69 -5.68 -13.26
N ALA A 229 -15.73 -5.92 -14.06
CA ALA A 229 -15.93 -5.21 -15.32
C ALA A 229 -16.46 -3.77 -15.15
N GLY A 230 -16.77 -3.32 -13.93
CA GLY A 230 -17.55 -2.09 -13.71
C GLY A 230 -16.87 -0.81 -14.15
N CYS A 231 -15.56 -0.66 -13.92
CA CYS A 231 -14.81 0.55 -14.31
C CYS A 231 -14.11 0.38 -15.66
N THR A 232 -14.89 0.12 -16.72
CA THR A 232 -14.36 -0.03 -18.09
C THR A 232 -15.22 0.75 -19.09
N VAL A 233 -14.61 1.25 -20.17
CA VAL A 233 -15.38 1.88 -21.27
C VAL A 233 -16.30 0.86 -21.96
N SER A 234 -15.95 -0.43 -21.91
CA SER A 234 -16.82 -1.51 -22.39
C SER A 234 -18.10 -1.61 -21.57
N ASN A 235 -18.05 -1.45 -20.25
CA ASN A 235 -19.24 -1.43 -19.38
C ASN A 235 -20.12 -0.20 -19.62
N ALA A 236 -19.56 0.91 -20.12
CA ALA A 236 -20.35 2.05 -20.55
C ALA A 236 -21.20 1.71 -21.80
N LEU A 237 -20.65 0.93 -22.74
CA LEU A 237 -21.35 0.50 -23.96
C LEU A 237 -22.28 -0.69 -23.71
N HIS A 238 -21.85 -1.60 -22.84
CA HIS A 238 -22.47 -2.89 -22.52
C HIS A 238 -22.55 -3.07 -20.99
N PRO A 239 -23.51 -2.42 -20.31
CA PRO A 239 -23.59 -2.46 -18.85
C PRO A 239 -23.80 -3.88 -18.31
N ALA A 240 -22.97 -4.25 -17.34
CA ALA A 240 -23.14 -5.47 -16.58
C ALA A 240 -24.48 -5.42 -15.81
N PRO A 241 -25.18 -6.56 -15.69
CA PRO A 241 -26.40 -6.63 -14.90
C PRO A 241 -26.13 -6.22 -13.45
N PRO A 242 -27.11 -5.60 -12.76
CA PRO A 242 -26.95 -5.23 -11.36
C PRO A 242 -26.65 -6.46 -10.50
N PRO A 243 -25.78 -6.33 -9.48
CA PRO A 243 -25.46 -7.44 -8.58
C PRO A 243 -26.72 -7.92 -7.83
N HIS A 244 -26.86 -9.23 -7.68
CA HIS A 244 -27.93 -9.89 -6.93
C HIS A 244 -27.62 -9.98 -5.44
#